data_AF-A0A2W6AAY8-F1
#
_entry.id   AF-A0A2W6AAY8-F1
#
_cell.length_a   1.000
_cell.length_b   1.000
_cell.length_c   1.000
_cell.angle_alpha   90.00
_cell.angle_beta   90.00
_cell.angle_gamma   90.00
#
_symmetry.space_group_name_H-M   'P 1'
#
loop_
_entity.id
_entity.type
_entity.pdbx_description
1 polymer ?
#
loop_
_entity_poly.entity_id
_entity_poly.type
_entity_poly.pdbx_seq_one_letter_code
_entity_poly.pdbx_strand_id
1 'polypeptide(L)' 'MLTLIVILSDVNMPGMDGLELLAAIKQRFPDLPVMMVTAYGDDERRRKAGELGAGEFITKPVDFNFLKAQLRQLPTGAD' A
#
# COMPACT_ATOMS: atom_id res chain seq x y z
N MET A 1 0.56 14.25 18.81
CA MET A 1 1.33 13.39 17.87
C MET A 1 0.41 13.00 16.74
N LEU A 2 0.85 13.11 15.49
CA LEU A 2 0.14 12.56 14.34
C LEU A 2 0.40 11.06 14.30
N THR A 3 -0.65 10.24 14.38
CA THR A 3 -0.55 8.80 14.14
C THR A 3 -0.77 8.56 12.65
N LEU A 4 0.22 7.99 11.97
CA LEU A 4 0.02 7.45 10.63
C LEU A 4 -0.76 6.15 10.74
N ILE A 5 -1.92 6.10 10.08
CA ILE A 5 -2.84 4.96 10.14
C ILE A 5 -2.66 4.05 8.91
N VAL A 6 -2.33 4.62 7.74
CA VAL A 6 -2.12 3.89 6.49
C VAL A 6 -1.38 4.76 5.47
N ILE A 7 -0.64 4.13 4.57
CA ILE A 7 -0.07 4.76 3.36
C ILE A 7 -0.73 4.16 2.12
N LEU A 8 -1.13 5.02 1.18
CA LEU A 8 -1.50 4.61 -0.18
C LEU A 8 -0.38 5.12 -1.10
N SER A 9 0.28 4.23 -1.84
CA SER A 9 1.38 4.59 -2.75
C SER A 9 1.17 3.99 -4.12
N ASP A 10 1.53 4.72 -5.17
CA ASP A 10 1.64 4.16 -6.51
C ASP A 10 2.81 3.17 -6.58
N VAL A 11 2.68 2.14 -7.41
CA VAL A 11 3.77 1.20 -7.74
C VAL A 11 4.69 1.84 -8.78
N ASN A 12 4.12 2.46 -9.81
CA ASN A 12 4.88 3.03 -10.92
C ASN A 12 4.96 4.55 -10.76
N MET A 13 5.99 5.02 -10.03
CA MET A 13 6.28 6.43 -9.88
C MET A 13 7.48 6.85 -10.75
N PRO A 14 7.43 8.03 -11.40
CA PRO A 14 8.62 8.58 -12.05
C PRO A 14 9.65 9.02 -11.01
N GLY A 15 10.89 8.57 -11.16
CA GLY A 15 12.04 8.96 -10.33
C GLY A 15 12.34 8.06 -9.13
N MET A 16 11.31 7.59 -8.41
CA MET A 16 11.46 6.64 -7.28
C MET A 16 10.60 5.40 -7.56
N ASP A 17 11.09 4.20 -7.23
CA ASP A 17 10.29 2.98 -7.35
C ASP A 17 9.38 2.83 -6.11
N GLY A 18 8.07 2.64 -6.33
CA GLY A 18 7.11 2.41 -5.24
C GLY A 18 7.43 1.17 -4.41
N LEU A 19 8.12 0.18 -4.98
CA LEU A 19 8.59 -1.00 -4.25
C LEU A 19 9.76 -0.69 -3.30
N GLU A 20 10.65 0.22 -3.70
CA GLU A 20 11.74 0.69 -2.81
C GLU A 20 11.18 1.47 -1.63
N LEU A 21 10.18 2.32 -1.88
CA LEU A 21 9.47 3.03 -0.83
C LEU A 21 8.77 2.06 0.13
N LEU A 22 8.08 1.04 -0.39
CA LEU A 22 7.45 -0.01 0.42
C LEU A 22 8.47 -0.70 1.33
N ALA A 23 9.62 -1.11 0.77
CA ALA A 23 10.67 -1.77 1.54
C ALA A 23 11.21 -0.87 2.66
N ALA A 24 11.47 0.41 2.37
CA ALA A 24 11.94 1.37 3.36
C ALA A 24 10.91 1.62 4.47
N ILE A 25 9.63 1.73 4.13
CA ILE A 25 8.53 1.87 5.10
C ILE A 25 8.47 0.63 5.98
N LYS A 26 8.46 -0.58 5.41
CA LYS A 26 8.31 -1.82 6.16
C LYS A 26 9.52 -2.12 7.05
N GLN A 27 10.70 -1.64 6.68
CA GLN A 27 11.88 -1.70 7.55
C GLN A 27 11.75 -0.77 8.77
N ARG A 28 11.17 0.43 8.60
CA ARG A 28 11.07 1.44 9.67
C ARG A 28 9.80 1.32 10.52
N PHE A 29 8.71 0.89 9.90
CA PHE A 29 7.37 0.76 10.46
C PHE A 29 6.74 -0.57 9.97
N PRO A 30 7.17 -1.72 10.50
CA PRO A 30 6.73 -3.04 10.01
C PRO A 30 5.20 -3.20 10.00
N ASP A 31 4.56 -2.69 11.05
CA ASP A 31 3.11 -2.82 11.27
C ASP A 31 2.29 -1.75 10.53
N LEU A 32 2.92 -0.74 9.95
CA LEU A 32 2.19 0.32 9.24
C LEU A 32 1.54 -0.26 7.98
N PRO A 33 0.21 -0.18 7.84
CA PRO A 33 -0.47 -0.65 6.63
C PRO A 33 -0.04 0.15 5.41
N VAL A 34 0.32 -0.55 4.33
CA VAL A 34 0.66 0.06 3.04
C VAL A 34 -0.18 -0.58 1.95
N MET A 35 -0.95 0.24 1.23
CA MET A 35 -1.76 -0.16 0.10
C MET A 35 -1.08 0.32 -1.19
N MET A 36 -0.79 -0.61 -2.10
CA MET A 36 -0.09 -0.32 -3.35
C MET A 36 -1.08 -0.14 -4.50
N VAL A 37 -1.03 1.01 -5.18
CA VAL A 37 -1.89 1.36 -6.30
C VAL A 37 -1.16 1.08 -7.62
N THR A 38 -1.72 0.29 -8.52
CA THR A 38 -1.06 -0.07 -9.79
C THR A 38 -2.02 -0.18 -10.98
N ALA A 39 -1.49 -0.11 -12.20
CA ALA A 39 -2.24 -0.36 -13.42
C ALA A 39 -2.45 -1.86 -13.68
N TYR A 40 -3.26 -2.19 -14.68
CA TYR A 40 -3.43 -3.58 -15.14
C TYR A 40 -2.13 -4.11 -15.78
N GLY A 41 -1.81 -5.39 -15.55
CA GLY A 41 -0.68 -6.06 -16.21
C GLY A 41 0.66 -6.03 -15.47
N ASP A 42 0.66 -5.79 -14.17
CA ASP A 42 1.87 -5.65 -13.35
C ASP A 42 2.04 -6.81 -12.33
N ASP A 43 1.71 -8.03 -12.75
CA ASP A 43 1.60 -9.20 -11.87
C ASP A 43 2.91 -9.54 -11.14
N GLU A 44 4.05 -9.34 -11.81
CA GLU A 44 5.36 -9.53 -11.19
C GLU A 44 5.63 -8.50 -10.08
N ARG A 45 5.28 -7.22 -10.32
CA ARG A 45 5.41 -6.18 -9.28
C ARG A 45 4.43 -6.40 -8.14
N ARG A 46 3.21 -6.87 -8.43
CA ARG A 46 2.24 -7.28 -7.40
C ARG A 46 2.79 -8.40 -6.53
N ARG A 47 3.36 -9.45 -7.13
CA ARG A 47 4.02 -10.53 -6.39
C ARG A 47 5.13 -9.98 -5.50
N LYS A 48 6.02 -9.16 -6.07
CA LYS A 48 7.16 -8.59 -5.33
C LYS A 48 6.73 -7.69 -4.17
N ALA A 49 5.72 -6.83 -4.34
CA ALA A 49 5.23 -6.03 -3.22
C ALA A 49 4.52 -6.89 -2.16
N GLY A 50 3.85 -7.98 -2.53
CA GLY A 50 3.33 -8.96 -1.57
C GLY A 50 4.44 -9.57 -0.71
N GLU A 51 5.56 -9.96 -1.33
CA GLU A 51 6.75 -10.49 -0.63
C GLU A 51 7.41 -9.45 0.30
N LEU A 52 7.31 -8.16 -0.04
CA LEU A 52 7.79 -7.05 0.78
C LEU A 52 6.82 -6.65 1.91
N GLY A 53 5.67 -7.31 2.03
CA GLY A 53 4.69 -7.05 3.10
C GLY A 53 3.71 -5.93 2.79
N ALA A 54 3.41 -5.66 1.51
CA ALA A 54 2.26 -4.84 1.14
C ALA A 54 0.97 -5.44 1.72
N GLY A 55 0.11 -4.59 2.29
CA GLY A 55 -1.14 -5.04 2.91
C GLY A 55 -2.25 -5.31 1.91
N GLU A 56 -2.41 -4.45 0.89
CA GLU A 56 -3.46 -4.58 -0.12
C GLU A 56 -3.02 -3.92 -1.44
N PHE A 57 -3.57 -4.40 -2.57
CA PHE A 57 -3.37 -3.79 -3.88
C PHE A 57 -4.65 -3.18 -4.42
N ILE A 58 -4.53 -1.98 -4.98
CA ILE A 58 -5.62 -1.24 -5.59
C ILE A 58 -5.31 -1.05 -7.08
N THR A 59 -6.18 -1.54 -7.94
CA THR A 59 -6.01 -1.37 -9.39
C THR A 59 -6.53 0.01 -9.82
N LYS A 60 -5.85 0.63 -10.81
CA LYS A 60 -6.32 1.84 -11.49
C LYS A 60 -7.29 1.49 -12.63
N PRO A 61 -8.33 2.32 -12.88
CA PRO A 61 -8.75 3.46 -12.07
C PRO A 61 -9.27 3.02 -10.70
N VAL A 62 -8.98 3.81 -9.65
CA VAL A 62 -9.32 3.44 -8.27
C VAL A 62 -10.83 3.38 -8.09
N ASP A 63 -11.33 2.21 -7.68
CA ASP A 63 -12.69 2.07 -7.19
C ASP A 63 -12.76 2.60 -5.74
N PHE A 64 -13.42 3.75 -5.58
CA PHE A 64 -13.58 4.39 -4.27
C PHE A 64 -14.46 3.59 -3.29
N ASN A 65 -15.40 2.78 -3.78
CA ASN A 65 -16.19 1.92 -2.91
C ASN A 65 -15.33 0.81 -2.32
N PHE A 66 -14.51 0.18 -3.16
CA PHE A 66 -13.53 -0.80 -2.72
C PHE A 66 -12.52 -0.18 -1.74
N LEU A 67 -11.92 0.96 -2.09
CA LEU A 67 -10.97 1.66 -1.23
C LEU A 67 -11.60 1.99 0.14
N LYS A 68 -12.83 2.52 0.16
CA LYS A 68 -13.54 2.84 1.41
C LYS A 68 -13.81 1.60 2.26
N ALA A 69 -14.10 0.46 1.63
CA ALA A 69 -14.27 -0.81 2.35
C ALA A 69 -12.95 -1.27 2.98
N GLN A 70 -11.83 -1.17 2.26
CA GLN A 70 -10.50 -1.52 2.76
C GLN A 70 -10.07 -0.63 3.93
N LEU A 71 -10.25 0.69 3.81
CA LEU A 71 -9.92 1.64 4.87
C LEU A 71 -10.69 1.39 6.17
N ARG A 72 -11.89 0.83 6.11
CA ARG A 72 -12.70 0.48 7.29
C ARG A 72 -12.22 -0.77 8.01
N GLN A 73 -11.42 -1.62 7.36
CA GLN A 73 -10.85 -2.83 7.96
C GLN A 73 -9.55 -2.53 8.72
N LEU A 74 -8.99 -1.33 8.55
CA LEU A 74 -7.78 -0.94 9.26
C LEU A 74 -8.04 -0.89 10.76
N PRO A 75 -7.05 -1.29 11.58
CA PRO A 75 -7.16 -1.16 13.03
C PRO A 75 -7.33 0.33 13.37
N THR A 76 -8.46 0.69 13.96
CA THR A 76 -8.55 1.92 14.74
C THR A 76 -7.68 1.71 15.97
N GLY A 77 -6.69 2.57 16.20
CA GLY A 77 -5.72 2.46 17.31
C GLY A 77 -6.34 2.66 18.70
N ALA A 78 -7.45 1.99 18.99
CA ALA A 78 -8.21 2.04 20.23
C ALA A 78 -8.35 0.66 20.91
N ASP A 79 -7.64 -0.36 20.42
CA ASP A 79 -7.52 -1.68 21.06
C ASP A 79 -6.08 -1.91 21.56
#